data_AF-X1NSX7-F1
#
_entry.id   AF-X1NSX7-F1
#
_cell.length_a   1.000
_cell.length_b   1.000
_cell.length_c   1.000
_cell.angle_alpha   90.00
_cell.angle_beta   90.00
_cell.angle_gamma   90.00
#
_symmetry.space_group_name_H-M   'P 1'
#
loop_
_entity.id
_entity.type
_entity.pdbx_description
1 polymer ?
#
loop_
_entity_poly.entity_id
_entity_poly.type
_entity_poly.pdbx_seq_one_letter_code
_entity_poly.pdbx_strand_id
1 'polypeptide(L)' 'EQLKDVVVFHAGTRSQDGDLVTNGGRVLGVTALGEQIADAKAKAYKAVDKIKFDGAYCRRDIADKAIRK' A
#
# COMPACT_ATOMS: atom_id res chain seq x y z
N GLU A 1 -4.70 9.24 -10.46
CA GLU A 1 -3.47 9.09 -11.27
C GLU A 1 -2.87 7.72 -11.01
N GLN A 2 -2.58 6.95 -12.06
CA GLN A 2 -1.99 5.62 -11.93
C GLN A 2 -0.48 5.75 -11.69
N LEU A 3 0.00 5.21 -10.58
CA LEU A 3 1.44 5.11 -10.30
C LEU A 3 2.01 3.90 -11.04
N LYS A 4 3.02 4.12 -11.88
CA LYS A 4 3.76 3.02 -12.53
C LYS A 4 4.49 2.17 -11.48
N ASP A 5 4.62 0.89 -11.76
CA ASP A 5 5.30 -0.10 -10.90
C ASP A 5 4.69 -0.29 -9.51
N VAL A 6 3.42 0.11 -9.32
CA VAL A 6 2.68 -0.08 -8.07
C VAL A 6 1.48 -0.97 -8.34
N VAL A 7 1.28 -1.96 -7.48
CA VAL A 7 0.10 -2.83 -7.48
C VAL A 7 -0.57 -2.78 -6.12
N VAL A 8 -1.88 -2.55 -6.12
CA VAL A 8 -2.72 -2.62 -4.91
C VAL A 8 -3.51 -3.91 -4.96
N PHE A 9 -3.28 -4.76 -3.95
CA PHE A 9 -3.96 -6.03 -3.75
C PHE A 9 -5.09 -5.86 -2.74
N HIS A 10 -6.27 -6.35 -3.10
CA HIS A 10 -7.41 -6.45 -2.21
C HIS A 10 -7.23 -7.63 -1.24
N ALA A 11 -7.30 -7.35 0.06
CA ALA A 11 -7.33 -8.38 1.10
C ALA A 11 -8.71 -8.36 1.77
N GLY A 12 -8.84 -7.72 2.93
CA GLY A 12 -10.11 -7.52 3.62
C GLY A 12 -10.93 -6.37 3.04
N THR A 13 -11.37 -6.49 1.79
CA THR A 13 -12.32 -5.54 1.17
C THR A 13 -13.54 -6.26 0.62
N ARG A 14 -14.67 -5.58 0.55
CA ARG A 14 -15.90 -6.06 -0.08
C ARG A 14 -16.47 -4.98 -0.98
N SER A 15 -17.11 -5.37 -2.07
CA SER A 15 -17.98 -4.47 -2.84
C SER A 15 -19.36 -4.43 -2.20
N GLN A 16 -19.84 -3.24 -1.84
CA GLN A 16 -21.15 -3.02 -1.24
C GLN A 16 -21.77 -1.77 -1.89
N ASP A 17 -22.93 -1.93 -2.51
CA ASP A 17 -23.69 -0.83 -3.13
C ASP A 17 -22.90 0.00 -4.16
N GLY A 18 -21.92 -0.62 -4.83
CA GLY A 18 -21.04 0.03 -5.80
C GLY A 18 -19.78 0.65 -5.18
N ASP A 19 -19.70 0.70 -3.86
CA ASP A 19 -18.54 1.17 -3.12
C ASP A 19 -17.63 0.02 -2.67
N LEU A 20 -16.35 0.32 -2.50
CA LEU A 20 -15.38 -0.60 -1.91
C LEU A 20 -15.23 -0.30 -0.42
N VAL A 21 -15.70 -1.22 0.43
CA VAL A 21 -15.68 -1.09 1.89
C VAL A 21 -14.65 -2.00 2.54
N THR A 22 -14.18 -1.63 3.74
CA THR A 22 -13.31 -2.47 4.57
C THR A 22 -14.10 -3.67 5.11
N ASN A 23 -13.51 -4.86 5.07
CA ASN A 23 -14.14 -6.11 5.51
C ASN A 23 -13.10 -7.08 6.12
N GLY A 24 -12.30 -6.59 7.07
CA GLY A 24 -11.29 -7.39 7.78
C GLY A 24 -10.18 -6.54 8.40
N GLY A 25 -9.31 -7.17 9.20
CA GLY A 25 -8.22 -6.47 9.89
C GLY A 25 -7.09 -5.98 8.98
N ARG A 26 -6.75 -6.74 7.92
CA ARG A 26 -5.79 -6.32 6.88
C ARG A 26 -6.57 -6.04 5.59
N VAL A 27 -6.67 -4.78 5.20
CA VAL A 27 -7.58 -4.33 4.14
C VAL A 27 -6.93 -4.40 2.76
N LEU A 28 -5.74 -3.81 2.60
CA LEU A 28 -5.03 -3.71 1.33
C LEU A 28 -3.55 -4.12 1.49
N GLY A 29 -2.98 -4.70 0.43
CA GLY A 29 -1.54 -4.85 0.25
C GLY A 29 -1.04 -3.91 -0.85
N VAL A 30 -0.11 -3.02 -0.55
CA VAL A 30 0.49 -2.12 -1.55
C VAL A 30 1.91 -2.56 -1.81
N THR A 31 2.18 -2.99 -3.04
CA THR A 31 3.50 -3.45 -3.48
C THR A 31 4.00 -2.53 -4.57
N ALA A 32 5.29 -2.20 -4.54
CA ALA A 32 5.93 -1.45 -5.61
C ALA A 32 7.24 -2.12 -6.06
N LEU A 33 7.59 -1.91 -7.33
CA LEU A 33 8.86 -2.34 -7.92
C LEU A 33 9.76 -1.12 -8.16
N GLY A 34 11.06 -1.32 -7.95
CA GLY A 34 12.10 -0.33 -8.17
C GLY A 34 13.44 -1.02 -8.40
N GLU A 35 14.39 -0.29 -8.98
CA GLU A 35 15.74 -0.81 -9.24
C GLU A 35 16.48 -1.09 -7.93
N GLN A 36 16.22 -0.27 -6.90
CA GLN A 36 16.72 -0.48 -5.54
C GLN A 36 15.56 -0.63 -4.55
N ILE A 37 15.86 -1.23 -3.40
CA ILE A 37 14.90 -1.40 -2.29
C ILE A 37 14.38 -0.03 -1.82
N ALA A 38 15.24 1.00 -1.81
CA ALA A 38 14.86 2.36 -1.44
C ALA A 38 13.82 2.96 -2.39
N ASP A 39 13.97 2.73 -3.70
CA ASP A 39 13.02 3.22 -4.72
C ASP A 39 11.67 2.53 -4.59
N ALA A 40 11.68 1.19 -4.44
CA ALA A 40 10.47 0.41 -4.22
C ALA A 40 9.74 0.86 -2.96
N LYS A 41 10.47 1.09 -1.85
CA LYS A 41 9.92 1.62 -0.60
C LYS A 41 9.27 2.99 -0.81
N ALA A 42 9.96 3.93 -1.46
CA ALA A 42 9.46 5.28 -1.70
C ALA A 42 8.18 5.26 -2.57
N LYS A 43 8.16 4.48 -3.64
CA LYS A 43 6.99 4.31 -4.51
C LYS A 43 5.80 3.69 -3.75
N ALA A 44 6.03 2.65 -2.95
CA ALA A 44 4.98 2.01 -2.16
C ALA A 44 4.34 2.99 -1.18
N TYR A 45 5.15 3.77 -0.45
CA TYR A 45 4.61 4.75 0.51
C TYR A 45 3.89 5.92 -0.17
N LYS A 46 4.40 6.41 -1.31
CA LYS A 46 3.69 7.41 -2.12
C LYS A 46 2.31 6.92 -2.57
N ALA A 47 2.18 5.62 -2.86
CA ALA A 47 0.90 5.02 -3.20
C ALA A 47 -0.03 4.87 -2.00
N VAL A 48 0.50 4.41 -0.86
CA VAL A 48 -0.26 4.30 0.40
C VAL A 48 -0.81 5.66 0.83
N ASP A 49 -0.05 6.76 0.68
CA ASP A 49 -0.49 8.11 1.05
C ASP A 49 -1.68 8.65 0.23
N LYS A 50 -1.94 8.04 -0.95
CA LYS A 50 -3.11 8.36 -1.78
C LYS A 50 -4.37 7.60 -1.35
N ILE A 51 -4.25 6.56 -0.53
CA ILE A 51 -5.37 5.75 -0.05
C ILE A 51 -5.78 6.25 1.34
N LYS A 52 -7.05 6.63 1.50
CA LYS A 52 -7.57 7.17 2.76
C LYS A 52 -8.94 6.58 3.06
N PHE A 53 -9.11 6.11 4.29
CA PHE A 53 -10.38 5.69 4.87
C PHE A 53 -10.25 5.79 6.39
N ASP A 54 -11.37 5.77 7.10
CA ASP A 54 -11.36 5.88 8.56
C ASP A 54 -10.60 4.73 9.22
N GLY A 55 -9.77 5.06 10.22
CA GLY A 55 -8.92 4.07 10.90
C GLY A 55 -7.79 3.47 10.05
N ALA A 56 -7.51 3.98 8.85
CA ALA A 56 -6.42 3.49 8.01
C ALA A 56 -5.05 3.63 8.72
N TYR A 57 -4.37 2.49 8.92
CA TYR A 57 -3.06 2.43 9.54
C TYR A 57 -2.08 1.61 8.69
N CYS A 58 -0.85 2.09 8.58
CA CYS A 58 0.25 1.34 8.01
C CYS A 58 1.57 1.67 8.72
N ARG A 59 2.48 0.69 8.78
CA ARG A 59 3.84 0.91 9.25
C ARG A 59 4.64 1.71 8.23
N ARG A 60 5.55 2.57 8.69
CA ARG A 60 6.43 3.42 7.84
C ARG A 60 7.88 2.92 7.73
N ASP A 61 8.22 1.88 8.48
CA ASP A 61 9.58 1.35 8.61
C ASP A 61 9.85 0.08 7.77
N ILE A 62 8.92 -0.31 6.90
CA ILE A 62 9.10 -1.46 6.03
C ILE A 62 10.31 -1.22 5.13
N ALA A 63 11.18 -2.23 5.04
CA ALA A 63 12.46 -2.24 4.33
C ALA A 63 13.61 -1.40 4.92
N ASP A 64 13.43 -0.65 6.02
CA ASP A 64 14.52 0.18 6.59
C ASP A 64 15.77 -0.62 6.95
N LYS A 65 15.59 -1.82 7.52
CA LYS A 65 16.71 -2.70 7.87
C LYS A 65 17.45 -3.23 6.64
N ALA A 66 16.77 -3.37 5.50
CA ALA A 66 17.36 -3.84 4.26
C ALA A 66 18.12 -2.72 3.52
N ILE A 67 17.69 -1.47 3.68
CA ILE A 67 18.35 -0.29 3.08
C ILE A 67 19.61 0.10 3.86
N ARG A 68 19.62 -0.11 5.19
CA ARG A 68 20.77 0.22 6.07
C ARG A 68 21.92 -0.80 6.02
N LYS A 69 21.74 -1.90 5.30
CA LYS A 69 22.75 -2.95 5.12
C LYS A 69 23.47 -2.74 3.80
#